data_AF-A0A967UNK5-F1
#
_entry.id   AF-A0A967UNK5-F1
#
_cell.length_a   1.000
_cell.length_b   1.000
_cell.length_c   1.000
_cell.angle_alpha   90.00
_cell.angle_beta   90.00
_cell.angle_gamma   90.00
#
_symmetry.space_group_name_H-M   'P 1'
#
loop_
_entity.id
_entity.type
_entity.pdbx_description
1 polymer ?
#
loop_
_entity_poly.entity_id
_entity_poly.type
_entity_poly.pdbx_seq_one_letter_code
_entity_poly.pdbx_strand_id
1 'polypeptide(L)'
;MLDFLQGGGAPAGPDGMKLIEDSGCLGCHSTDGSKQVGPTFKGVFGRPVTVEKDGVETSTTSDRDYLKRAIVNPEAEIVKGYPPAMPAYDWMSEDEVEAVIDALETLK
;
A
#
# COMPACT_ATOMS: atom_id res chain seq x y z
N MET A 1 -47.72 10.23 9.37
CA MET A 1 -46.90 9.72 8.26
C MET A 1 -45.46 10.12 8.57
N LEU A 2 -44.67 9.17 9.07
CA LEU A 2 -43.27 9.36 9.43
C LEU A 2 -42.43 9.15 8.16
N ASP A 3 -41.76 10.18 7.66
CA ASP A 3 -40.72 10.02 6.63
C ASP A 3 -39.41 10.62 7.15
N PHE A 4 -38.78 9.85 8.04
CA PHE A 4 -37.33 9.88 8.28
C PHE A 4 -36.66 9.04 7.19
N LEU A 5 -36.21 9.59 6.07
CA LEU A 5 -35.21 8.93 5.20
C LEU A 5 -34.62 9.90 4.18
N GLN A 6 -33.50 10.52 4.53
CA GLN A 6 -32.36 10.72 3.62
C GLN A 6 -31.14 11.12 4.44
N GLY A 7 -30.47 10.09 4.97
CA GLY A 7 -29.08 10.22 5.39
C GLY A 7 -28.22 10.46 4.15
N GLY A 8 -27.56 11.60 4.10
CA GLY A 8 -26.51 11.87 3.13
C GLY A 8 -25.32 10.96 3.43
N GLY A 9 -25.22 9.85 2.70
CA GLY A 9 -23.97 9.13 2.57
C GLY A 9 -23.04 9.98 1.71
N ALA A 10 -21.86 10.33 2.24
CA ALA A 10 -20.77 10.84 1.42
C ALA A 10 -20.54 9.90 0.22
N PRO A 11 -20.07 10.39 -0.93
CA PRO A 11 -19.67 9.49 -2.00
C PRO A 11 -18.69 8.45 -1.45
N ALA A 12 -18.86 7.18 -1.83
CA ALA A 12 -17.86 6.17 -1.54
C ALA A 12 -16.53 6.66 -2.14
N GLY A 13 -15.47 6.68 -1.34
CA GLY A 13 -14.13 7.06 -1.78
C GLY A 13 -13.58 6.11 -2.87
N PRO A 14 -12.35 6.34 -3.35
CA PRO A 14 -11.73 5.47 -4.34
C PRO A 14 -11.71 3.99 -3.89
N ASP A 15 -11.87 3.06 -4.82
CA ASP A 15 -11.76 1.63 -4.54
C ASP A 15 -10.28 1.21 -4.55
N GLY A 16 -9.72 1.00 -3.36
CA GLY A 16 -8.30 0.66 -3.17
C GLY A 16 -7.86 -0.63 -3.84
N MET A 17 -8.71 -1.68 -3.84
CA MET A 17 -8.35 -2.94 -4.50
C MET A 17 -8.35 -2.77 -6.01
N LYS A 18 -9.32 -2.01 -6.55
CA LYS A 18 -9.32 -1.66 -7.96
C LYS A 18 -8.07 -0.86 -8.34
N LEU A 19 -7.63 0.08 -7.50
CA LEU A 19 -6.40 0.84 -7.73
C LEU A 19 -5.16 -0.07 -7.72
N ILE A 20 -5.08 -1.03 -6.81
CA ILE A 20 -3.99 -2.04 -6.75
C ILE A 20 -3.91 -2.85 -8.06
N GLU A 21 -5.05 -3.24 -8.61
CA GLU A 21 -5.14 -3.99 -9.86
C GLU A 21 -4.79 -3.12 -11.07
N ASP A 22 -5.47 -1.97 -11.23
CA ASP A 22 -5.36 -1.10 -12.39
C ASP A 22 -4.00 -0.40 -12.47
N SER A 23 -3.34 -0.16 -11.34
CA SER A 23 -2.02 0.48 -11.26
C SER A 23 -0.86 -0.51 -11.45
N GLY A 24 -1.16 -1.80 -11.64
CA GLY A 24 -0.16 -2.82 -11.95
C GLY A 24 0.62 -3.36 -10.74
N CYS A 25 0.22 -3.06 -9.50
CA CYS A 25 0.91 -3.50 -8.29
C CYS A 25 1.04 -5.02 -8.23
N LEU A 26 0.00 -5.74 -8.65
CA LEU A 26 -0.05 -7.22 -8.63
C LEU A 26 0.90 -7.89 -9.64
N GLY A 27 1.49 -7.14 -10.57
CA GLY A 27 2.54 -7.64 -11.45
C GLY A 27 3.87 -7.90 -10.73
N CYS A 28 4.07 -7.26 -9.57
CA CYS A 28 5.30 -7.40 -8.76
C CYS A 28 5.04 -7.89 -7.34
N HIS A 29 3.83 -7.71 -6.82
CA HIS A 29 3.48 -8.04 -5.43
C HIS A 29 2.39 -9.12 -5.39
N SER A 30 2.67 -10.23 -4.72
CA SER A 30 1.68 -11.29 -4.50
C SER A 30 0.75 -10.97 -3.33
N THR A 31 -0.44 -11.57 -3.32
CA THR A 31 -1.38 -11.52 -2.19
C THR A 31 -1.47 -12.84 -1.41
N ASP A 32 -0.74 -13.87 -1.85
CA ASP A 32 -0.81 -15.24 -1.31
C ASP A 32 0.42 -15.63 -0.45
N GLY A 33 1.45 -14.77 -0.42
CA GLY A 33 2.71 -15.01 0.27
C GLY A 33 3.86 -15.50 -0.62
N SER A 34 3.59 -15.77 -1.91
CA SER A 34 4.64 -16.16 -2.86
C SER A 34 5.64 -15.03 -3.09
N LYS A 35 6.92 -15.38 -3.31
CA LYS A 35 7.95 -14.40 -3.64
C LYS A 35 7.82 -13.96 -5.10
N GLN A 36 7.89 -12.65 -5.33
CA GLN A 36 7.92 -12.05 -6.66
C GLN A 36 9.04 -10.99 -6.75
N VAL A 37 8.96 -10.08 -7.72
CA VAL A 37 9.88 -8.94 -7.88
C VAL A 37 9.83 -8.03 -6.65
N GLY A 38 8.65 -7.87 -6.04
CA GLY A 38 8.44 -7.17 -4.78
C GLY A 38 7.97 -8.10 -3.66
N PRO A 39 7.93 -7.60 -2.40
CA PRO A 39 7.44 -8.35 -1.25
C PRO A 39 5.93 -8.60 -1.35
N THR A 40 5.46 -9.71 -0.79
CA THR A 40 4.02 -10.01 -0.71
C THR A 40 3.25 -8.96 0.08
N PHE A 41 2.05 -8.62 -0.39
CA PHE A 41 1.05 -7.84 0.35
C PHE A 41 0.33 -8.64 1.43
N LYS A 42 0.45 -9.98 1.43
CA LYS A 42 -0.15 -10.81 2.46
C LYS A 42 0.36 -10.43 3.85
N GLY A 43 -0.54 -10.02 4.73
CA GLY A 43 -0.24 -9.58 6.09
C GLY A 43 0.76 -8.42 6.12
N VAL A 44 0.77 -7.56 5.09
CA VAL A 44 1.76 -6.48 4.99
C VAL A 44 1.60 -5.45 6.10
N PHE A 45 0.38 -5.11 6.47
CA PHE A 45 0.15 -4.10 7.49
C PHE A 45 0.56 -4.57 8.89
N GLY A 46 1.36 -3.74 9.56
CA GLY A 46 1.80 -3.95 10.94
C GLY A 46 2.92 -4.98 11.12
N ARG A 47 3.41 -5.62 10.06
CA ARG A 47 4.54 -6.56 10.17
C ARG A 47 5.87 -5.81 10.31
N PRO A 48 6.85 -6.38 11.02
CA PRO A 48 8.20 -5.84 11.00
C PRO A 48 8.81 -5.98 9.59
N VAL A 49 9.48 -4.94 9.13
CA VAL A 49 10.20 -4.91 7.85
C VAL A 49 11.62 -4.40 8.09
N THR A 50 12.59 -4.99 7.42
CA THR A 50 13.96 -4.48 7.36
C THR A 50 14.14 -3.77 6.05
N VAL A 51 14.57 -2.52 6.10
CA VAL A 51 14.83 -1.67 4.94
C VAL A 51 16.27 -1.22 4.92
N GLU A 52 16.78 -0.96 3.73
CA GLU A 52 18.04 -0.25 3.50
C GLU A 52 17.71 1.21 3.18
N LYS A 53 18.35 2.12 3.92
CA LYS A 53 18.28 3.57 3.72
C LYS A 53 19.69 4.14 3.81
N ASP A 54 20.13 4.81 2.76
CA ASP A 54 21.48 5.39 2.66
C ASP A 54 22.61 4.36 2.95
N GLY A 55 22.40 3.11 2.53
CA GLY A 55 23.33 1.99 2.77
C GLY A 55 23.32 1.43 4.20
N VAL A 56 22.38 1.86 5.04
CA VAL A 56 22.20 1.39 6.42
C VAL A 56 20.92 0.57 6.54
N GLU A 57 21.04 -0.64 7.09
CA GLU A 57 19.88 -1.47 7.40
C GLU A 57 19.19 -0.98 8.68
N THR A 58 17.88 -0.76 8.61
CA THR A 58 17.04 -0.37 9.75
C THR A 58 15.80 -1.25 9.78
N SER A 59 15.33 -1.59 10.98
CA SER A 59 14.02 -2.24 11.15
C SER A 59 12.95 -1.20 11.45
N THR A 60 11.83 -1.29 10.75
CA THR A 60 10.64 -0.47 10.97
C THR A 60 9.39 -1.33 10.96
N THR A 61 8.24 -0.75 11.29
CA THR A 61 6.93 -1.38 11.15
C THR A 61 6.31 -0.95 9.85
N SER A 62 5.67 -1.87 9.13
CA SER A 62 4.90 -1.55 7.93
C SER A 62 3.54 -0.95 8.29
N ASP A 63 3.57 0.22 8.94
CA ASP A 63 2.41 1.04 9.28
C ASP A 63 1.97 1.94 8.12
N ARG A 64 0.93 2.77 8.33
CA ARG A 64 0.38 3.64 7.28
C ARG A 64 1.41 4.63 6.76
N ASP A 65 2.21 5.24 7.64
CA ASP A 65 3.21 6.22 7.25
C ASP A 65 4.32 5.58 6.41
N TYR A 66 4.76 4.37 6.78
CA TYR A 66 5.68 3.57 5.98
C TYR A 66 5.08 3.22 4.62
N LEU A 67 3.85 2.70 4.59
CA LEU A 67 3.20 2.29 3.33
C LEU A 67 3.01 3.49 2.39
N LYS A 68 2.58 4.65 2.92
CA LYS A 68 2.47 5.89 2.15
C LYS A 68 3.81 6.27 1.52
N ARG A 69 4.90 6.27 2.31
CA ARG A 69 6.25 6.53 1.79
C ARG A 69 6.69 5.49 0.76
N ALA A 70 6.44 4.21 1.01
CA ALA A 70 6.78 3.13 0.08
C ALA A 70 6.03 3.24 -1.26
N ILE A 71 4.81 3.79 -1.27
CA ILE A 71 4.02 4.02 -2.48
C ILE A 71 4.52 5.27 -3.24
N VAL A 72 4.69 6.40 -2.55
CA VAL A 72 4.99 7.70 -3.21
C VAL A 72 6.48 7.94 -3.44
N ASN A 73 7.36 7.34 -2.63
CA ASN A 73 8.81 7.45 -2.71
C ASN A 73 9.51 6.12 -2.35
N PRO A 74 9.31 5.06 -3.14
CA PRO A 74 9.80 3.71 -2.83
C PRO A 74 11.33 3.61 -2.69
N GLU A 75 12.10 4.44 -3.39
CA GLU A 75 13.56 4.40 -3.34
C GLU A 75 14.14 4.95 -2.02
N ALA A 76 13.34 5.64 -1.20
CA ALA A 76 13.79 6.16 0.09
C ALA A 76 14.09 5.06 1.13
N GLU A 77 13.38 3.93 1.05
CA GLU A 77 13.46 2.81 2.00
C GLU A 77 13.25 1.48 1.27
N ILE A 78 14.34 0.85 0.81
CA ILE A 78 14.26 -0.38 0.00
C ILE A 78 14.16 -1.59 0.93
N VAL A 79 13.16 -2.44 0.77
CA VAL A 79 13.06 -3.68 1.58
C VAL A 79 14.26 -4.59 1.32
N LYS A 80 14.93 -5.00 2.40
CA LYS A 80 16.12 -5.86 2.33
C LYS A 80 15.85 -7.11 1.48
N GLY A 81 16.73 -7.35 0.52
CA GLY A 81 16.66 -8.51 -0.38
C GLY A 81 15.75 -8.33 -1.61
N TYR A 82 15.23 -7.11 -1.84
CA TYR A 82 14.51 -6.73 -3.05
C TYR A 82 15.27 -5.63 -3.82
N PRO A 83 15.16 -5.58 -5.15
CA PRO A 83 15.81 -4.54 -5.95
C PRO A 83 15.07 -3.19 -5.84
N PRO A 84 15.74 -2.05 -6.08
CA PRO A 84 15.10 -0.75 -6.26
C PRO A 84 14.38 -0.70 -7.61
N ALA A 85 13.24 -1.39 -7.70
CA ALA A 85 12.47 -1.56 -8.94
C ALA A 85 11.02 -1.10 -8.83
N MET A 86 10.54 -0.76 -7.63
CA MET A 86 9.18 -0.28 -7.43
C MET A 86 9.07 1.15 -8.01
N PRO A 87 8.15 1.40 -8.97
CA PRO A 87 7.94 2.73 -9.51
C PRO A 87 7.30 3.63 -8.44
N ALA A 88 7.59 4.94 -8.51
CA ALA A 88 6.91 5.92 -7.68
C ALA A 88 5.47 6.16 -8.17
N TYR A 89 4.52 6.22 -7.23
CA TYR A 89 3.11 6.55 -7.48
C TYR A 89 2.77 7.94 -6.92
N ASP A 90 3.69 8.90 -7.02
CA ASP A 90 3.53 10.30 -6.58
C ASP A 90 2.48 11.10 -7.36
N TRP A 91 1.98 10.52 -8.47
CA TRP A 91 0.88 11.03 -9.27
C TRP A 91 -0.51 10.63 -8.73
N MET A 92 -0.60 9.65 -7.82
CA MET A 92 -1.85 9.33 -7.14
C MET A 92 -2.24 10.47 -6.20
N SER A 93 -3.53 10.80 -6.15
CA SER A 93 -4.08 11.72 -5.15
C SER A 93 -3.98 11.13 -3.74
N GLU A 94 -4.07 11.98 -2.72
CA GLU A 94 -4.03 11.53 -1.33
C GLU A 94 -5.13 10.50 -1.02
N ASP A 95 -6.37 10.75 -1.46
CA ASP A 95 -7.49 9.82 -1.27
C ASP A 95 -7.25 8.46 -1.95
N GLU A 96 -6.58 8.42 -3.11
CA GLU A 96 -6.23 7.17 -3.79
C GLU A 96 -5.14 6.40 -3.04
N VAL A 97 -4.10 7.09 -2.55
CA VAL A 97 -3.05 6.46 -1.74
C VAL A 97 -3.63 5.89 -0.45
N GLU A 98 -4.48 6.66 0.25
CA GLU A 98 -5.12 6.17 1.47
C GLU A 98 -6.06 4.98 1.17
N ALA A 99 -6.80 4.99 0.06
CA ALA A 99 -7.62 3.86 -0.35
C ALA A 99 -6.78 2.60 -0.64
N VAL A 100 -5.63 2.74 -1.31
CA VAL A 100 -4.69 1.62 -1.52
C VAL A 100 -4.19 1.07 -0.18
N ILE A 101 -3.80 1.95 0.75
CA ILE A 101 -3.34 1.54 2.08
C ILE A 101 -4.46 0.78 2.81
N ASP A 102 -5.69 1.31 2.83
CA ASP A 102 -6.84 0.66 3.44
C ASP A 102 -7.05 -0.76 2.88
N ALA A 103 -6.95 -0.92 1.56
CA ALA A 103 -7.03 -2.23 0.92
C ALA A 103 -5.90 -3.16 1.38
N LEU A 104 -4.65 -2.68 1.44
CA LEU A 104 -3.51 -3.46 1.94
C LEU A 104 -3.69 -3.91 3.40
N GLU A 105 -4.34 -3.12 4.25
CA GLU A 105 -4.62 -3.52 5.64
C GLU A 105 -5.52 -4.76 5.74
N THR A 106 -6.39 -4.97 4.74
CA THR A 106 -7.32 -6.10 4.70
C THR A 106 -6.66 -7.41 4.27
N LEU A 107 -5.49 -7.37 3.63
CA LEU A 107 -4.80 -8.55 3.12
C LEU A 107 -4.03 -9.25 4.24
N LYS A 108 -4.51 -10.42 4.68
CA LYS A 108 -3.95 -11.20 5.81
C LYS A 108 -3.22 -12.48 5.39
#